data_AF-K1UC97-F1
#
_entry.id   AF-K1UC97-F1
#
_cell.length_a   1.000
_cell.length_b   1.000
_cell.length_c   1.000
_cell.angle_alpha   90.00
_cell.angle_beta   90.00
_cell.angle_gamma   90.00
#
_symmetry.space_group_name_H-M   'P 1'
#
loop_
_entity.id
_entity.type
_entity.pdbx_description
1 polymer ?
#
loop_
_entity_poly.entity_id
_entity_poly.type
_entity_poly.pdbx_seq_one_letter_code
_entity_poly.pdbx_strand_id
1 'polypeptide(L)'
;ELSEIIKASIPMKFQAKGGHPAKKTFQAIRIEVNQELTVLKESLDTMIDHLNPGGRICVITFHSLEDRITKIKFRENENPCTCPPDFPVCVCGKVSKEK
;
A
#
# COMPACT_ATOMS: atom_id res chain seq x y z
N GLU A 1 21.25 21.09 2.58
CA GLU A 1 20.59 21.76 3.72
C GLU A 1 19.68 20.82 4.51
N LEU A 2 18.54 20.37 3.97
CA LEU A 2 17.59 19.50 4.70
C LEU A 2 18.20 18.22 5.29
N SER A 3 19.14 17.58 4.59
CA SER A 3 19.88 16.40 5.08
C SER A 3 20.60 16.66 6.41
N GLU A 4 21.27 17.80 6.54
CA GLU A 4 22.02 18.17 7.74
C GLU A 4 21.07 18.48 8.91
N ILE A 5 19.95 19.15 8.62
CA ILE A 5 18.90 19.41 9.61
C ILE A 5 18.33 18.08 10.15
N ILE A 6 18.01 17.13 9.26
CA ILE A 6 17.50 15.82 9.66
C ILE A 6 18.54 15.07 10.51
N LYS A 7 19.81 15.10 10.09
CA LYS A 7 20.91 14.47 10.82
C LYS A 7 21.07 15.07 12.22
N ALA A 8 21.08 16.40 12.34
CA ALA A 8 21.14 17.10 13.62
C ALA A 8 19.93 16.78 14.54
N SER A 9 18.78 16.44 13.97
CA SER A 9 17.55 16.13 14.71
C SER A 9 17.45 14.67 15.20
N ILE A 10 18.34 13.78 14.76
CA ILE A 10 18.32 12.35 15.09
C ILE A 10 19.47 12.04 16.07
N PRO A 11 19.26 11.38 17.22
CA PRO A 11 20.34 11.05 18.14
C PRO A 11 21.42 10.17 17.49
N MET A 12 22.69 10.40 17.82
CA MET A 12 23.83 9.74 17.17
C MET A 12 23.79 8.21 17.25
N LYS A 13 23.22 7.65 18.33
CA LYS A 13 22.97 6.20 18.49
C LYS A 13 22.10 5.62 17.37
N PHE A 14 21.13 6.38 16.86
CA PHE A 14 20.28 5.97 15.75
C PHE A 14 20.90 6.30 14.40
N GLN A 15 21.71 7.35 14.30
CA GLN A 15 22.46 7.64 13.07
C GLN A 15 23.50 6.55 12.75
N ALA A 16 24.16 6.00 13.77
CA ALA A 16 25.16 4.94 13.63
C ALA A 16 24.56 3.57 13.25
N LYS A 17 23.24 3.41 13.40
CA LYS A 17 22.54 2.16 13.07
C LYS A 17 21.79 2.32 11.74
N GLY A 18 22.37 1.81 10.66
CA GLY A 18 21.70 1.67 9.37
C GLY A 18 22.28 2.57 8.27
N GLY A 19 21.47 2.81 7.23
CA GLY A 19 21.84 3.66 6.10
C GLY A 19 21.74 5.15 6.43
N HIS A 20 21.91 6.00 5.41
CA HIS A 20 21.89 7.45 5.54
C HIS A 20 20.66 7.96 6.36
N PRO A 21 20.86 8.74 7.45
CA PRO A 21 19.78 9.11 8.39
C PRO A 21 18.57 9.78 7.73
N ALA A 22 18.82 10.59 6.69
CA ALA A 22 17.76 11.29 5.97
C ALA A 22 16.92 10.42 5.02
N LYS A 23 17.31 9.17 4.74
CA LYS A 23 16.67 8.33 3.70
C LYS A 23 15.16 8.15 3.93
N LYS A 24 14.75 7.84 5.17
CA LYS A 24 13.34 7.64 5.51
C LYS A 24 12.53 8.94 5.43
N THR A 25 13.12 10.06 5.83
CA THR A 25 12.46 11.37 5.74
C THR A 25 12.24 11.78 4.29
N PHE A 26 13.27 11.65 3.44
CA PHE A 26 13.10 11.92 2.01
C PHE A 26 12.09 10.97 1.35
N GLN A 27 12.06 9.68 1.75
CA GLN A 27 11.04 8.76 1.30
C GLN A 27 9.63 9.23 1.70
N ALA A 28 9.43 9.64 2.96
CA ALA A 28 8.13 10.12 3.43
C ALA A 28 7.68 11.39 2.69
N ILE A 29 8.59 12.34 2.48
CA ILE A 29 8.32 13.55 1.70
C ILE A 29 7.96 13.19 0.26
N ARG A 30 8.71 12.29 -0.38
CA ARG A 30 8.44 11.85 -1.76
C ARG A 30 7.05 11.22 -1.89
N ILE A 31 6.71 10.34 -0.94
CA ILE A 31 5.38 9.70 -0.86
C ILE A 31 4.28 10.76 -0.74
N GLU A 32 4.43 11.72 0.17
CA GLU A 32 3.41 12.74 0.43
C GLU A 32 3.27 13.72 -0.74
N VAL A 33 4.37 14.25 -1.26
CA VAL A 33 4.36 15.24 -2.34
C VAL A 33 3.78 14.67 -3.62
N ASN A 34 4.09 13.41 -3.95
CA ASN A 34 3.56 12.75 -5.15
C ASN A 34 2.27 11.97 -4.89
N GLN A 35 1.75 11.98 -3.65
CA GLN A 35 0.56 11.22 -3.25
C GLN A 35 0.64 9.72 -3.65
N GLU A 36 1.85 9.12 -3.57
CA GLU A 36 2.15 7.79 -4.15
C GLU A 36 1.18 6.72 -3.63
N LEU A 37 0.91 6.71 -2.32
CA LEU A 37 0.03 5.72 -1.69
C LEU A 37 -1.45 5.94 -2.00
N THR A 38 -1.87 7.19 -2.19
CA THR A 38 -3.25 7.54 -2.55
C THR A 38 -3.53 7.09 -3.97
N VAL A 39 -2.64 7.46 -4.91
CA VAL A 39 -2.73 7.06 -6.32
C VAL A 39 -2.73 5.53 -6.45
N LEU A 40 -1.87 4.83 -5.71
CA LEU A 40 -1.84 3.36 -5.71
C LEU A 40 -3.18 2.77 -5.25
N LYS A 41 -3.74 3.25 -4.13
CA LYS A 41 -5.01 2.74 -3.59
C LYS A 41 -6.18 2.92 -4.54
N GLU A 42 -6.29 4.09 -5.17
CA GLU A 42 -7.38 4.43 -6.07
C GLU A 42 -7.24 3.70 -7.41
N SER A 43 -6.01 3.62 -7.95
CA SER A 43 -5.76 2.98 -9.23
C SER A 43 -5.96 1.47 -9.20
N LEU A 44 -5.70 0.78 -8.08
CA LEU A 44 -5.76 -0.69 -8.03
C LEU A 44 -7.15 -1.23 -8.35
N ASP A 45 -8.21 -0.66 -7.77
CA ASP A 45 -9.57 -1.11 -8.04
C ASP A 45 -9.96 -0.86 -9.50
N THR A 46 -9.61 0.33 -10.02
CA THR A 46 -9.85 0.68 -11.43
C THR A 46 -9.09 -0.26 -12.39
N MET A 47 -7.83 -0.58 -12.10
CA MET A 47 -7.04 -1.52 -12.92
C MET A 47 -7.66 -2.92 -12.95
N ILE A 48 -8.15 -3.41 -11.80
CA ILE A 48 -8.84 -4.71 -11.71
C ILE A 48 -10.14 -4.68 -12.52
N ASP A 49 -10.92 -3.60 -12.41
CA ASP A 49 -12.19 -3.45 -13.13
C ASP A 49 -12.01 -3.47 -14.66
N HIS A 50 -10.86 -3.00 -15.15
CA HIS A 50 -10.50 -3.00 -16.57
C HIS A 50 -9.91 -4.32 -17.09
N LEU A 51 -9.64 -5.32 -16.25
CA LEU A 51 -9.18 -6.61 -16.72
C LEU A 51 -10.30 -7.33 -17.50
N ASN A 52 -9.90 -7.96 -18.61
CA ASN A 52 -10.71 -8.97 -19.28
C ASN A 52 -10.78 -10.24 -18.43
N PRO A 53 -11.80 -11.11 -18.61
CA PRO A 53 -11.84 -12.43 -17.97
C PRO A 53 -10.54 -13.20 -18.19
N GLY A 54 -9.98 -13.76 -17.12
CA GLY A 54 -8.67 -14.44 -17.13
C GLY A 54 -7.44 -13.52 -17.29
N GLY A 55 -7.65 -12.19 -17.32
CA GLY A 55 -6.58 -11.20 -17.33
C GLY A 55 -5.74 -11.22 -16.04
N ARG A 56 -4.50 -10.75 -16.12
CA ARG A 56 -3.57 -10.77 -14.97
C ARG A 56 -3.00 -9.38 -14.72
N ILE A 57 -2.89 -9.03 -13.45
CA ILE A 57 -2.19 -7.84 -12.96
C ILE A 57 -1.00 -8.26 -12.11
N CYS A 58 0.14 -7.58 -12.28
CA CYS A 58 1.35 -7.79 -11.49
C CYS A 58 1.81 -6.45 -10.93
N VAL A 59 2.05 -6.39 -9.62
CA VAL A 59 2.46 -5.16 -8.92
C VAL A 59 3.80 -5.42 -8.22
N ILE A 60 4.81 -4.62 -8.55
CA ILE A 60 6.13 -4.66 -7.90
C ILE A 60 6.17 -3.52 -6.88
N THR A 61 6.50 -3.84 -5.64
CA THR A 61 6.55 -2.88 -4.53
C THR A 61 7.96 -2.76 -3.98
N PHE A 62 8.32 -1.57 -3.50
CA PHE A 62 9.65 -1.26 -2.98
C PHE A 62 9.67 -1.06 -1.46
N HIS A 63 8.50 -0.84 -0.85
CA HIS A 63 8.38 -0.75 0.59
C HIS A 63 7.08 -1.34 1.15
N SER A 64 7.10 -1.61 2.45
CA SER A 64 6.03 -2.34 3.15
C SER A 64 4.65 -1.69 3.07
N LEU A 65 4.58 -0.35 2.96
CA LEU A 65 3.29 0.34 2.83
C LEU A 65 2.59 0.02 1.50
N GLU A 66 3.33 0.01 0.39
CA GLU A 66 2.80 -0.37 -0.92
C GLU A 66 2.36 -1.84 -0.92
N ASP A 67 3.24 -2.74 -0.45
CA ASP A 67 2.96 -4.18 -0.36
C ASP A 67 1.67 -4.45 0.45
N ARG A 68 1.52 -3.78 1.59
CA ARG A 68 0.33 -3.90 2.43
C ARG A 68 -0.93 -3.44 1.69
N ILE A 69 -0.87 -2.30 1.00
CA ILE A 69 -2.01 -1.78 0.23
C ILE A 69 -2.41 -2.77 -0.86
N THR A 70 -1.45 -3.24 -1.66
CA THR A 70 -1.70 -4.20 -2.75
C THR A 70 -2.32 -5.48 -2.22
N LYS A 71 -1.79 -6.05 -1.13
CA LYS A 71 -2.32 -7.28 -0.51
C LYS A 71 -3.75 -7.11 0.00
N ILE A 72 -4.04 -5.99 0.66
CA ILE A 72 -5.39 -5.71 1.15
C ILE A 72 -6.35 -5.59 -0.03
N LYS A 73 -5.99 -4.80 -1.06
CA LYS A 73 -6.83 -4.59 -2.23
C LYS A 73 -7.12 -5.87 -2.99
N PHE A 74 -6.13 -6.74 -3.21
CA PHE A 74 -6.38 -8.02 -3.86
C PHE A 74 -7.31 -8.92 -3.05
N ARG A 75 -7.11 -9.01 -1.73
CA ARG A 75 -8.00 -9.79 -0.85
C ARG A 75 -9.43 -9.26 -0.81
N GLU A 76 -9.60 -7.93 -0.77
CA GLU A 76 -10.92 -7.29 -0.80
C GLU A 76 -11.65 -7.56 -2.12
N ASN A 77 -10.92 -7.60 -3.24
CA ASN A 77 -11.51 -7.88 -4.54
C ASN A 77 -11.77 -9.38 -4.78
N GLU A 78 -10.93 -10.27 -4.23
CA GLU A 78 -11.12 -11.73 -4.22
C GLU A 78 -12.31 -12.13 -3.34
N ASN A 79 -12.36 -11.63 -2.09
CA ASN A 79 -13.43 -11.89 -1.14
C ASN A 79 -13.90 -10.59 -0.47
N PRO A 80 -14.93 -9.93 -1.04
CA PRO A 80 -15.42 -8.66 -0.52
C PRO A 80 -16.38 -8.83 0.66
N CYS A 81 -16.65 -10.06 1.13
CA CYS A 81 -17.61 -10.30 2.20
C CYS A 81 -17.19 -9.58 3.48
N THR A 82 -18.13 -8.85 4.08
CA THR A 82 -17.92 -8.17 5.38
C THR A 82 -18.87 -8.66 6.46
N CYS A 83 -19.48 -9.83 6.27
CA CYS A 83 -20.31 -10.45 7.31
C CYS A 83 -19.43 -10.93 8.47
N PRO A 84 -19.96 -10.98 9.71
CA PRO A 84 -19.26 -11.62 10.81
C PRO A 84 -18.91 -13.08 10.46
N PRO A 85 -17.76 -13.61 10.93
CA PRO A 85 -17.34 -14.97 10.63
C PRO A 85 -18.30 -16.05 11.16
N ASP A 86 -19.07 -15.72 12.20
CA ASP A 86 -20.03 -16.64 12.83
C ASP A 86 -21.36 -16.74 12.07
N PHE A 87 -21.54 -15.96 10.99
CA PHE A 87 -22.75 -16.03 10.18
C PHE A 87 -22.70 -17.25 9.25
N PRO A 88 -23.76 -18.08 9.23
CA PRO A 88 -23.76 -19.31 8.44
C PRO A 88 -23.84 -19.06 6.93
N VAL A 89 -24.33 -17.88 6.51
CA VAL A 89 -24.45 -17.48 5.11
C VAL A 89 -24.11 -16.00 4.93
N CYS A 90 -23.55 -15.65 3.79
CA CYS A 90 -23.29 -14.26 3.43
C CYS A 90 -24.61 -13.51 3.20
N VAL A 91 -24.77 -12.35 3.85
CA VAL A 91 -25.93 -11.46 3.71
C VAL A 91 -25.58 -10.06 3.22
N CYS A 92 -24.29 -9.73 3.08
CA CYS A 92 -23.85 -8.40 2.67
C CYS A 92 -24.01 -8.11 1.17
N GLY A 93 -24.37 -9.11 0.36
CA GLY A 93 -24.64 -8.97 -1.07
C GLY A 93 -23.43 -8.61 -1.94
N LYS A 94 -22.23 -8.56 -1.37
CA LYS A 94 -21.01 -8.22 -2.11
C LYS A 94 -20.53 -9.41 -2.93
N VAL A 95 -20.11 -9.14 -4.16
CA VAL A 95 -19.69 -10.15 -5.14
C VAL A 95 -18.22 -9.92 -5.50
N SER A 96 -17.46 -11.00 -5.56
CA SER A 96 -16.05 -10.98 -5.97
C SER A 96 -15.88 -10.33 -7.34
N LYS A 97 -14.76 -9.63 -7.53
CA LYS A 97 -14.38 -9.04 -8.81
C LYS A 97 -13.52 -9.96 -9.68
N GLU A 98 -13.26 -11.19 -9.24
CA GLU A 98 -12.59 -12.18 -10.07
C GLU A 98 -13.45 -12.48 -11.31
N LYS A 99 -12.88 -12.18 -12.49
CA LYS A 99 -13.52 -12.39 -13.80
C LYS A 99 -12.93 -13.58 -14.55
#